data_AF-A0A1G2EZK2-F1
#
_entry.id   AF-A0A1G2EZK2-F1
#
_cell.length_a   1.000
_cell.length_b   1.000
_cell.length_c   1.000
_cell.angle_alpha   90.00
_cell.angle_beta   90.00
_cell.angle_gamma   90.00
#
_symmetry.space_group_name_H-M   'P 1'
#
loop_
_entity.id
_entity.type
_entity.pdbx_description
1 polymer ?
#
loop_
_entity_poly.entity_id
_entity_poly.type
_entity_poly.pdbx_seq_one_letter_code
_entity_poly.pdbx_strand_id
1 'polypeptide(L)'
;MEMALKTIWLIEKKIPLSQWRSLEELKDMKPDRFDSVGRVYHSGSFGDEKQLHNTVNIIVNSMSHPDAVALIVEEWNFFPPALRMRLTDELNKACGARSGNNTKGIVRLDKILGGKILSKVDDRRTDRDLRVIGGQVVSRQRRVNPAVAGAMRAHAEFVLPPNYNQLTPAEKKRIQKQMNKERRNR
;
A
#
# COMPACT_ATOMS: atom_id res chain seq x y z
N MET A 1 -9.25 8.27 -32.37
CA MET A 1 -9.42 6.81 -32.27
C MET A 1 -9.72 6.55 -30.81
N GLU A 2 -10.99 6.35 -30.46
CA GLU A 2 -11.37 5.96 -29.10
C GLU A 2 -10.86 4.53 -28.89
N MET A 3 -9.96 4.35 -27.93
CA MET A 3 -9.46 3.02 -27.58
C MET A 3 -10.46 2.36 -26.65
N ALA A 4 -11.01 1.25 -27.12
CA ALA A 4 -11.70 0.24 -26.33
C ALA A 4 -10.86 -0.18 -25.10
N LEU A 5 -11.30 0.14 -23.88
CA LEU A 5 -10.63 -0.30 -22.65
C LEU A 5 -10.97 -1.78 -22.36
N LYS A 6 -10.07 -2.70 -22.71
CA LYS A 6 -10.14 -4.15 -22.43
C LYS A 6 -10.34 -4.42 -20.95
N THR A 7 -9.67 -3.66 -20.06
CA THR A 7 -9.80 -3.82 -18.61
C THR A 7 -11.26 -3.70 -18.15
N ILE A 8 -11.95 -2.65 -18.61
CA ILE A 8 -13.33 -2.36 -18.19
C ILE A 8 -14.28 -3.44 -18.72
N TRP A 9 -14.10 -3.84 -19.98
CA TRP A 9 -14.91 -4.89 -20.59
C TRP A 9 -14.76 -6.24 -19.88
N LEU A 10 -13.53 -6.63 -19.52
CA LEU A 10 -13.29 -7.87 -18.77
C LEU A 10 -13.99 -7.84 -17.42
N ILE A 11 -13.94 -6.70 -16.72
CA ILE A 11 -14.62 -6.51 -15.43
C ILE A 11 -16.14 -6.64 -15.59
N GLU A 12 -16.72 -6.04 -16.61
CA GLU A 12 -18.15 -6.14 -16.90
C GLU A 12 -18.57 -7.59 -17.19
N LYS A 13 -17.77 -8.31 -17.97
CA LYS A 13 -17.99 -9.74 -18.27
C LYS A 13 -17.64 -10.67 -17.13
N LYS A 14 -17.17 -10.14 -15.99
CA LYS A 14 -16.71 -10.92 -14.82
C LYS A 14 -15.60 -11.91 -15.18
N ILE A 15 -14.79 -11.58 -16.17
CA ILE A 15 -13.64 -12.37 -16.60
C ILE A 15 -12.42 -11.90 -15.82
N PRO A 16 -11.58 -12.81 -15.28
CA PRO A 16 -10.34 -12.43 -14.62
C PRO A 16 -9.41 -11.63 -15.54
N LEU A 17 -8.85 -10.54 -15.04
CA LEU A 17 -7.93 -9.69 -15.80
C LEU A 17 -6.67 -10.43 -16.27
N SER A 18 -6.30 -11.55 -15.64
CA SER A 18 -5.15 -12.36 -16.05
C SER A 18 -5.37 -13.13 -17.37
N GLN A 19 -6.62 -13.36 -17.78
CA GLN A 19 -6.94 -14.18 -18.95
C GLN A 19 -7.00 -13.39 -20.27
N TRP A 20 -6.69 -12.09 -20.24
CA TRP A 20 -6.86 -11.20 -21.38
C TRP A 20 -6.08 -11.64 -22.63
N ARG A 21 -4.85 -12.16 -22.45
CA ARG A 21 -4.01 -12.63 -23.56
C ARG A 21 -4.62 -13.82 -24.29
N SER A 22 -5.15 -14.79 -23.53
CA SER A 22 -5.81 -15.96 -24.11
C SER A 22 -7.05 -15.58 -24.93
N LEU A 23 -7.75 -14.51 -24.54
CA LEU A 23 -8.91 -14.01 -25.28
C LEU A 23 -8.53 -13.19 -26.53
N GLU A 24 -7.38 -12.53 -26.49
CA GLU A 24 -6.82 -11.84 -27.66
C GLU A 24 -6.35 -12.84 -28.72
N GLU A 25 -5.69 -13.93 -28.30
CA GLU A 25 -5.27 -15.04 -29.16
C GLU A 25 -6.47 -15.73 -29.84
N LEU A 26 -7.57 -15.89 -29.11
CA LEU A 26 -8.82 -16.47 -29.64
C LEU A 26 -9.60 -15.52 -30.58
N LYS A 27 -9.16 -14.26 -30.74
CA LYS A 27 -9.87 -13.19 -31.48
C LYS A 27 -11.31 -12.95 -31.03
N ASP A 28 -11.70 -13.45 -29.85
CA ASP A 28 -13.03 -13.26 -29.27
C ASP A 28 -13.20 -11.85 -28.68
N MET A 29 -12.10 -11.12 -28.46
CA MET A 29 -12.13 -9.68 -28.22
C MET A 29 -12.41 -8.92 -29.52
N LYS A 30 -13.69 -8.61 -29.80
CA LYS A 30 -14.08 -7.71 -30.90
C LYS A 30 -14.09 -6.24 -30.42
N PRO A 31 -13.13 -5.39 -30.86
CA PRO A 31 -12.99 -3.99 -30.43
C PRO A 31 -14.20 -3.11 -30.78
N ASP A 32 -14.93 -3.44 -31.83
CA ASP A 32 -16.07 -2.65 -32.33
C ASP A 32 -17.30 -2.66 -31.39
N ARG A 33 -17.33 -3.55 -30.37
CA ARG A 33 -18.42 -3.57 -29.37
C ARG A 33 -18.12 -2.77 -28.11
N PHE A 34 -16.97 -2.09 -28.05
CA PHE A 34 -16.56 -1.34 -26.87
C PHE A 34 -17.12 0.10 -26.85
N ASP A 35 -17.70 0.56 -27.95
CA ASP A 35 -18.25 1.93 -28.09
C ASP A 35 -19.41 2.23 -27.14
N SER A 36 -20.18 1.23 -26.70
CA SER A 36 -21.27 1.44 -25.74
C SER A 36 -20.76 1.48 -24.29
N VAL A 37 -19.71 0.73 -23.99
CA VAL A 37 -19.13 0.60 -22.65
C VAL A 37 -18.18 1.78 -22.39
N GLY A 38 -17.29 2.09 -23.33
CA GLY A 38 -16.39 3.24 -23.28
C GLY A 38 -17.12 4.58 -23.12
N ARG A 39 -18.32 4.72 -23.69
CA ARG A 39 -19.16 5.92 -23.54
C ARG A 39 -19.61 6.21 -22.11
N VAL A 40 -19.87 5.18 -21.30
CA VAL A 40 -20.20 5.36 -19.87
C VAL A 40 -19.00 5.89 -19.08
N TYR A 41 -17.78 5.56 -19.52
CA TYR A 41 -16.56 5.89 -18.79
C TYR A 41 -15.80 7.11 -19.36
N HIS A 42 -16.04 7.52 -20.60
CA HIS A 42 -15.35 8.65 -21.26
C HIS A 42 -15.95 10.03 -20.96
N SER A 43 -17.23 10.13 -20.57
CA SER A 43 -17.94 11.43 -20.48
C SER A 43 -17.97 12.08 -19.09
N GLY A 44 -17.03 11.77 -18.20
CA GLY A 44 -16.99 12.37 -16.85
C GLY A 44 -18.09 11.88 -15.89
N SER A 45 -18.94 10.95 -16.31
CA SER A 45 -19.98 10.35 -15.47
C SER A 45 -19.62 8.94 -15.03
N PHE A 46 -18.70 8.82 -14.07
CA PHE A 46 -18.85 7.74 -13.08
C PHE A 46 -20.08 8.11 -12.23
N GLY A 47 -21.28 7.89 -12.77
CA GLY A 47 -22.55 8.26 -12.14
C GLY A 47 -22.85 7.45 -10.88
N ASP A 48 -22.10 6.38 -10.64
CA ASP A 48 -22.24 5.52 -9.46
C ASP A 48 -20.85 5.30 -8.81
N GLU A 49 -20.59 5.99 -7.69
CA GLU A 49 -19.36 5.86 -6.91
C GLU A 49 -19.10 4.41 -6.47
N LYS A 50 -20.17 3.62 -6.31
CA LYS A 50 -20.09 2.20 -5.96
C LYS A 50 -19.47 1.38 -7.08
N GLN A 51 -19.82 1.67 -8.34
CA GLN A 51 -19.23 0.98 -9.49
C GLN A 51 -17.75 1.32 -9.61
N LEU A 52 -17.39 2.60 -9.48
CA LEU A 52 -15.99 3.04 -9.46
C LEU A 52 -15.17 2.29 -8.41
N HIS A 53 -15.69 2.23 -7.18
CA HIS A 53 -15.02 1.53 -6.09
C HIS A 53 -14.87 0.03 -6.37
N ASN A 54 -15.90 -0.62 -6.90
CA ASN A 54 -15.85 -2.04 -7.28
C ASN A 54 -14.81 -2.30 -8.39
N THR A 55 -14.81 -1.48 -9.44
CA THR A 55 -13.83 -1.59 -10.54
C THR A 55 -12.41 -1.45 -10.02
N VAL A 56 -12.14 -0.43 -9.19
CA VAL A 56 -10.83 -0.22 -8.57
C VAL A 56 -10.42 -1.41 -7.71
N ASN A 57 -11.32 -1.92 -6.88
CA ASN A 57 -11.04 -3.08 -6.03
C ASN A 57 -10.68 -4.33 -6.84
N ILE A 58 -11.38 -4.59 -7.94
CA ILE A 58 -11.09 -5.72 -8.83
C ILE A 58 -9.70 -5.57 -9.46
N ILE A 59 -9.36 -4.37 -9.93
CA ILE A 59 -8.03 -4.08 -10.49
C ILE A 59 -6.95 -4.30 -9.43
N VAL A 60 -7.09 -3.70 -8.25
CA VAL A 60 -6.11 -3.82 -7.16
C VAL A 60 -5.95 -5.28 -6.69
N ASN A 61 -7.04 -6.05 -6.63
CA ASN A 61 -6.99 -7.48 -6.30
C ASN A 61 -6.25 -8.30 -7.37
N SER A 62 -6.33 -7.89 -8.63
CA SER A 62 -5.70 -8.58 -9.76
C SER A 62 -4.20 -8.29 -9.89
N MET A 63 -3.65 -7.35 -9.11
CA MET A 63 -2.23 -6.98 -9.15
C MET A 63 -1.28 -8.11 -8.75
N SER A 64 -1.76 -9.20 -8.16
CA SER A 64 -0.99 -10.43 -7.99
C SER A 64 -0.50 -11.03 -9.30
N HIS A 65 -1.22 -10.80 -10.40
CA HIS A 65 -0.97 -11.44 -11.69
C HIS A 65 -0.15 -10.55 -12.63
N PRO A 66 0.94 -11.06 -13.23
CA PRO A 66 1.79 -10.28 -14.12
C PRO A 66 1.06 -9.83 -15.39
N ASP A 67 0.19 -10.68 -15.95
CA ASP A 67 -0.56 -10.34 -17.16
C ASP A 67 -1.57 -9.22 -16.90
N ALA A 68 -2.24 -9.22 -15.75
CA ALA A 68 -3.12 -8.13 -15.36
C ALA A 68 -2.35 -6.80 -15.22
N VAL A 69 -1.14 -6.84 -14.66
CA VAL A 69 -0.27 -5.64 -14.59
C VAL A 69 0.08 -5.14 -15.99
N ALA A 70 0.43 -6.01 -16.93
CA ALA A 70 0.74 -5.62 -18.30
C ALA A 70 -0.44 -4.94 -19.00
N LEU A 71 -1.65 -5.48 -18.83
CA LEU A 71 -2.88 -4.88 -19.37
C LEU A 71 -3.11 -3.46 -18.85
N ILE A 72 -2.98 -3.27 -17.53
CA ILE A 72 -3.16 -1.96 -16.90
C ILE A 72 -2.10 -0.96 -17.37
N VAL A 73 -0.87 -1.40 -17.62
CA VAL A 73 0.19 -0.55 -18.19
C VAL A 73 -0.21 -0.03 -19.57
N GLU A 74 -0.67 -0.93 -20.46
CA GLU A 74 -1.06 -0.58 -21.83
C GLU A 74 -2.20 0.45 -21.84
N GLU A 75 -3.16 0.29 -20.94
CA GLU A 75 -4.37 1.10 -20.89
C GLU A 75 -4.28 2.32 -19.97
N TRP A 76 -3.18 2.46 -19.22
CA TRP A 76 -3.08 3.45 -18.15
C TRP A 76 -3.43 4.86 -18.60
N ASN A 77 -2.87 5.31 -19.73
CA ASN A 77 -3.07 6.68 -20.22
C ASN A 77 -4.47 6.92 -20.79
N PHE A 78 -5.20 5.85 -21.13
CA PHE A 78 -6.54 5.90 -21.69
C PHE A 78 -7.62 5.85 -20.60
N PHE A 79 -7.26 5.55 -19.35
CA PHE A 79 -8.21 5.57 -18.25
C PHE A 79 -8.72 6.98 -17.94
N PRO A 80 -10.01 7.12 -17.60
CA PRO A 80 -10.58 8.38 -17.15
C PRO A 80 -9.81 8.95 -15.96
N PRO A 81 -9.62 10.28 -15.86
CA PRO A 81 -8.89 10.90 -14.76
C PRO A 81 -9.42 10.50 -13.38
N ALA A 82 -10.75 10.42 -13.22
CA ALA A 82 -11.39 10.00 -11.97
C ALA A 82 -10.99 8.57 -11.55
N LEU A 83 -10.93 7.63 -12.51
CA LEU A 83 -10.50 6.26 -12.25
C LEU A 83 -9.02 6.22 -11.90
N ARG A 84 -8.16 6.95 -12.63
CA ARG A 84 -6.72 7.00 -12.35
C ARG A 84 -6.42 7.54 -10.96
N MET A 85 -7.08 8.62 -10.54
CA MET A 85 -6.88 9.19 -9.20
C MET A 85 -7.25 8.18 -8.11
N ARG A 86 -8.47 7.62 -8.16
CA ARG A 86 -8.92 6.64 -7.16
C ARG A 86 -8.07 5.37 -7.16
N LEU A 87 -7.69 4.90 -8.34
CA LEU A 87 -6.81 3.74 -8.48
C LEU A 87 -5.43 4.02 -7.88
N THR A 88 -4.89 5.22 -8.11
CA THR A 88 -3.62 5.64 -7.50
C THR A 88 -3.70 5.66 -5.99
N ASP A 89 -4.76 6.25 -5.41
CA ASP A 89 -4.97 6.28 -3.96
C ASP A 89 -5.05 4.87 -3.35
N GLU A 90 -5.84 3.98 -3.96
CA GLU A 90 -6.00 2.61 -3.49
C GLU A 90 -4.75 1.76 -3.69
N LEU A 91 -3.99 1.96 -4.77
CA LEU A 91 -2.70 1.30 -4.96
C LEU A 91 -1.67 1.74 -3.91
N ASN A 92 -1.65 3.03 -3.56
CA ASN A 92 -0.81 3.54 -2.47
C ASN A 92 -1.18 2.92 -1.12
N LYS A 93 -2.48 2.83 -0.79
CA LYS A 93 -2.95 2.17 0.45
C LYS A 93 -2.64 0.67 0.46
N ALA A 94 -2.82 -0.01 -0.67
CA ALA A 94 -2.58 -1.44 -0.80
C ALA A 94 -1.07 -1.79 -0.71
N CYS A 95 -0.21 -0.87 -1.14
CA CYS A 95 1.24 -0.99 -1.06
C CYS A 95 1.71 -0.87 0.40
N GLY A 96 1.74 -2.00 1.12
CA GLY A 96 2.20 -2.09 2.52
C GLY A 96 1.19 -2.75 3.46
N ALA A 97 -0.11 -2.72 3.12
CA ALA A 97 -1.17 -3.33 3.92
C ALA A 97 -1.56 -4.76 3.47
N ARG A 98 -1.27 -5.13 2.21
CA ARG A 98 -1.73 -6.39 1.59
C ARG A 98 -0.64 -7.45 1.46
N SER A 99 -1.02 -8.64 0.97
CA SER A 99 -0.13 -9.77 0.74
C SER A 99 1.09 -9.39 -0.10
N GLY A 100 2.23 -10.01 0.17
CA GLY A 100 3.50 -9.68 -0.50
C GLY A 100 3.48 -9.82 -2.03
N ASN A 101 2.59 -10.65 -2.59
CA ASN A 101 2.46 -10.81 -4.04
C ASN A 101 1.79 -9.61 -4.71
N ASN A 102 0.73 -9.06 -4.09
CA ASN A 102 0.10 -7.84 -4.60
C ASN A 102 1.06 -6.66 -4.54
N THR A 103 1.77 -6.50 -3.41
CA THR A 103 2.78 -5.44 -3.27
C THR A 103 3.86 -5.52 -4.34
N LYS A 104 4.36 -6.73 -4.68
CA LYS A 104 5.32 -6.92 -5.79
C LYS A 104 4.75 -6.49 -7.13
N GLY A 105 3.48 -6.80 -7.42
CA GLY A 105 2.81 -6.39 -8.64
C GLY A 105 2.60 -4.88 -8.74
N ILE A 106 2.21 -4.23 -7.63
CA ILE A 106 2.04 -2.78 -7.55
C ILE A 106 3.38 -2.06 -7.77
N VAL A 107 4.44 -2.51 -7.12
CA VAL A 107 5.80 -1.96 -7.31
C VAL A 107 6.28 -2.16 -8.76
N ARG A 108 5.93 -3.29 -9.38
CA ARG A 108 6.25 -3.53 -10.79
C ARG A 108 5.49 -2.56 -11.70
N LEU A 109 4.19 -2.38 -11.48
CA LEU A 109 3.36 -1.43 -12.21
C LEU A 109 3.96 -0.02 -12.13
N ASP A 110 4.28 0.43 -10.92
CA ASP A 110 4.89 1.74 -10.69
C ASP A 110 6.24 1.90 -11.39
N LYS A 111 7.08 0.86 -11.36
CA LYS A 111 8.37 0.85 -12.07
C LYS A 111 8.18 1.02 -13.58
N ILE A 112 7.20 0.35 -14.17
CA ILE A 112 6.94 0.42 -15.63
C ILE A 112 6.37 1.79 -16.00
N LEU A 113 5.50 2.37 -15.17
CA LEU A 113 4.93 3.70 -15.36
C LEU A 113 5.87 4.85 -14.95
N GLY A 114 7.10 4.55 -14.53
CA GLY A 114 8.13 5.55 -14.23
C GLY A 114 7.99 6.23 -12.88
N GLY A 115 7.45 5.55 -11.86
CA GLY A 115 7.34 6.07 -10.50
C GLY A 115 6.20 7.07 -10.30
N LYS A 116 5.17 7.02 -11.16
CA LYS A 116 4.07 7.98 -11.19
C LYS A 116 2.89 7.59 -10.30
N ILE A 117 2.82 6.34 -9.84
CA ILE A 117 1.67 5.83 -9.08
C ILE A 117 1.97 5.91 -7.60
N LEU A 118 3.08 5.32 -7.17
CA LEU A 118 3.40 5.29 -5.77
C LEU A 118 3.94 6.66 -5.39
N SER A 119 3.15 7.37 -4.59
CA SER A 119 3.69 8.44 -3.78
C SER A 119 4.83 7.81 -2.99
N LYS A 120 6.01 8.44 -2.96
CA LYS A 120 7.04 8.07 -1.98
C LYS A 120 6.41 8.29 -0.60
N VAL A 121 5.71 7.28 -0.10
CA VAL A 121 5.34 7.19 1.30
C VAL A 121 6.69 7.03 1.96
N ASP A 122 7.21 8.13 2.49
CA ASP A 122 8.39 8.10 3.34
C ASP A 122 7.96 7.41 4.63
N ASP A 123 7.83 6.09 4.56
CA ASP A 123 7.44 5.20 5.66
C ASP A 123 8.53 5.14 6.74
N ARG A 124 9.55 5.99 6.60
CA ARG A 124 10.52 6.30 7.63
C ARG A 124 9.80 7.06 8.74
N ARG A 125 9.34 6.32 9.76
CA ARG A 125 9.10 6.90 11.08
C ARG A 125 10.39 7.58 11.54
N THR A 126 10.44 8.89 11.38
CA THR A 126 11.48 9.74 11.95
C THR A 126 10.95 10.36 13.22
N ASP A 127 11.65 10.18 14.32
CA ASP A 127 11.39 10.94 15.53
C ASP A 127 12.12 12.27 15.46
N ARG A 128 11.52 13.31 16.04
CA ARG A 128 12.12 14.65 16.08
C ARG A 128 12.80 14.80 17.43
N ASP A 129 14.12 14.66 17.42
CA ASP A 129 14.93 14.83 18.63
C ASP A 129 15.47 16.26 18.69
N LEU A 130 15.36 16.90 19.85
CA LEU A 130 15.91 18.23 20.09
C LEU A 130 17.27 18.06 20.75
N ARG A 131 18.34 18.47 20.07
CA ARG A 131 19.70 18.46 20.61
C ARG A 131 20.25 19.86 20.72
N VAL A 132 20.96 20.12 21.82
CA VAL A 132 21.76 21.34 21.95
C VAL A 132 23.12 21.09 21.32
N ILE A 133 23.46 21.84 20.26
CA ILE A 133 24.78 21.83 19.62
C ILE A 133 25.28 23.27 19.67
N GLY A 134 26.43 23.51 20.32
CA GLY A 134 27.02 24.85 20.42
C GLY A 134 26.13 25.90 21.13
N GLY A 135 25.31 25.47 22.10
CA GLY A 135 24.39 26.36 22.83
C GLY A 135 23.06 26.64 22.12
N GLN A 136 22.86 26.16 20.90
CA GLN A 136 21.58 26.28 20.18
C GLN A 136 20.82 24.95 20.14
N VAL A 137 19.52 25.00 20.42
CA VAL A 137 18.61 23.86 20.27
C VAL A 137 18.31 23.65 18.79
N VAL A 138 18.74 22.51 18.25
CA VAL A 138 18.55 22.14 16.85
C VAL A 138 17.66 20.90 16.77
N SER A 139 16.64 20.94 15.90
CA SER A 139 15.78 19.77 15.65
C SER A 139 16.47 18.85 14.65
N ARG A 140 16.68 17.58 15.02
CA ARG A 140 17.22 16.55 14.12
C ARG A 140 16.22 15.43 13.96
N GLN A 141 15.94 15.06 12.72
CA GLN A 141 15.18 13.85 12.42
C GLN A 141 16.08 12.62 12.63
N ARG A 142 15.69 11.74 13.56
CA ARG A 142 16.34 10.47 13.81
C ARG A 142 15.51 9.36 13.20
N ARG A 143 16.13 8.48 12.40
CA ARG A 143 15.47 7.26 11.92
C ARG A 143 15.15 6.34 13.10
N VAL A 144 13.90 5.93 13.22
CA VAL A 144 13.44 5.02 14.28
C VAL A 144 13.33 3.61 13.73
N ASN A 145 13.98 2.66 14.40
CA ASN A 145 13.76 1.25 14.13
C ASN A 145 12.42 0.83 14.77
N PRO A 146 11.44 0.34 13.98
CA PRO A 146 10.10 0.01 14.48
C PRO A 146 10.11 -1.08 15.55
N ALA A 147 11.04 -2.05 15.48
CA ALA A 147 11.19 -3.08 16.51
C ALA A 147 11.67 -2.48 17.84
N VAL A 148 12.60 -1.53 17.78
CA VAL A 148 13.11 -0.82 18.97
C VAL A 148 12.04 0.10 19.55
N ALA A 149 11.27 0.81 18.73
CA ALA A 149 10.17 1.64 19.21
C ALA A 149 8.99 0.84 19.79
N GLY A 150 8.74 -0.37 19.26
CA GLY A 150 7.79 -1.31 19.83
C GLY A 150 8.26 -1.83 21.19
N ALA A 151 9.52 -2.26 21.28
CA ALA A 151 10.13 -2.69 22.54
C ALA A 151 10.16 -1.54 23.56
N MET A 152 10.59 -0.34 23.16
CA MET A 152 10.59 0.83 24.02
C MET A 152 9.18 1.18 24.50
N ARG A 153 8.12 1.11 23.68
CA ARG A 153 6.75 1.30 24.18
C ARG A 153 6.33 0.21 25.18
N ALA A 154 6.66 -1.05 24.90
CA ALA A 154 6.36 -2.17 25.81
C ALA A 154 7.17 -2.16 27.11
N HIS A 155 8.31 -1.44 27.14
CA HIS A 155 9.20 -1.34 28.30
C HIS A 155 9.19 0.03 28.99
N ALA A 156 8.80 1.12 28.31
CA ALA A 156 8.72 2.47 28.87
C ALA A 156 7.59 2.61 29.89
N GLU A 157 6.59 1.73 29.83
CA GLU A 157 5.53 1.66 30.83
C GLU A 157 6.04 1.15 32.20
N PHE A 158 7.24 0.55 32.25
CA PHE A 158 7.86 0.06 33.47
C PHE A 158 9.28 0.63 33.60
N VAL A 159 9.35 1.80 34.23
CA VAL A 159 10.62 2.46 34.55
C VAL A 159 11.41 1.57 35.51
N LEU A 160 12.57 1.08 35.07
CA LEU A 160 13.51 0.39 35.94
C LEU A 160 13.91 1.31 37.09
N PRO A 161 14.07 0.80 38.33
CA PRO A 161 14.48 1.64 39.45
C PRO A 161 15.83 2.32 39.16
N PRO A 162 16.05 3.58 39.60
CA PRO A 162 17.24 4.38 39.28
C PRO A 162 18.57 3.67 39.54
N ASN A 163 18.61 2.76 40.52
CA ASN A 163 19.80 2.02 40.92
C ASN A 163 19.92 0.64 40.25
N TYR A 164 19.11 0.32 39.24
CA TYR A 164 19.05 -1.01 38.64
C TYR A 164 20.42 -1.52 38.16
N ASN A 165 21.26 -0.63 37.63
CA ASN A 165 22.58 -1.00 37.11
C ASN A 165 23.56 -1.42 38.22
N GLN A 166 23.41 -0.89 39.44
CA GLN A 166 24.26 -1.15 40.60
C GLN A 166 23.85 -2.40 41.38
N LEU A 167 22.71 -3.01 41.05
CA LEU A 167 22.21 -4.20 41.71
C LEU A 167 22.98 -5.46 41.32
N THR A 168 23.06 -6.39 42.28
CA THR A 168 23.61 -7.73 42.05
C THR A 168 22.72 -8.52 41.07
N PRO A 169 23.26 -9.53 40.37
CA PRO A 169 22.48 -10.35 39.44
C PRO A 169 21.23 -11.00 40.08
N ALA A 170 21.30 -11.35 41.37
CA ALA A 170 20.19 -11.93 42.11
C ALA A 170 19.05 -10.92 42.34
N GLU A 171 19.37 -9.67 42.66
CA GLU A 171 18.41 -8.59 42.88
C GLU A 171 17.74 -8.17 41.57
N LYS A 172 18.51 -8.06 40.47
CA LYS A 172 17.97 -7.81 39.13
C LYS A 172 16.94 -8.87 38.73
N LYS A 173 17.22 -10.15 39.03
CA LYS A 173 16.31 -11.27 38.76
C LYS A 173 15.01 -11.18 39.59
N ARG A 174 15.09 -10.72 40.84
CA ARG A 174 13.90 -10.51 41.70
C ARG A 174 13.00 -9.40 41.15
N ILE A 175 13.58 -8.26 40.78
CA ILE A 175 12.85 -7.13 40.18
C ILE A 175 12.20 -7.57 38.87
N GLN A 176 12.91 -8.28 38.00
CA GLN A 176 12.36 -8.78 36.75
C GLN A 176 11.18 -9.74 36.98
N LYS A 177 11.28 -10.61 37.99
CA LYS A 177 10.20 -11.54 38.37
C LYS A 177 8.97 -10.80 38.90
N GLN A 178 9.19 -9.72 39.66
CA GLN A 178 8.11 -8.87 40.18
C GLN A 178 7.40 -8.10 39.06
N MET A 179 8.15 -7.46 38.16
CA MET A 179 7.57 -6.81 36.97
C MET A 179 6.81 -7.81 36.09
N ASN A 180 7.34 -9.02 35.90
CA ASN A 180 6.65 -10.06 35.13
C ASN A 180 5.39 -10.60 35.83
N LYS A 181 5.32 -10.53 37.16
CA LYS A 181 4.12 -10.89 37.92
C LYS A 181 3.05 -9.80 37.77
N GLU A 182 3.44 -8.53 37.85
CA GLU A 182 2.56 -7.39 37.59
C GLU A 182 2.00 -7.40 36.16
N ARG A 183 2.81 -7.81 35.16
CA ARG A 183 2.37 -8.06 33.78
C ARG A 183 1.27 -9.12 33.63
N ARG A 184 1.23 -10.12 34.51
CA ARG A 184 0.26 -11.24 34.43
C ARG A 184 -1.03 -10.98 35.18
N ASN A 185 -1.01 -10.01 36.09
CA ASN A 185 -2.14 -9.67 36.96
C ASN A 185 -2.94 -8.46 36.43
N ARG A 186 -2.51 -7.87 35.31
CA ARG A 186 -3.29 -6.92 34.50
C ARG A 186 -3.81 -7.65 33.27
#